data_AF-A0A2W4T5V4-F1
#
_entry.id   AF-A0A2W4T5V4-F1
#
_cell.length_a   1.000
_cell.length_b   1.000
_cell.length_c   1.000
_cell.angle_alpha   90.00
_cell.angle_beta   90.00
_cell.angle_gamma   90.00
#
_symmetry.space_group_name_H-M   'P 1'
#
loop_
_entity.id
_entity.type
_entity.pdbx_description
1 polymer ?
#
loop_
_entity_poly.entity_id
_entity_poly.type
_entity_poly.pdbx_seq_one_letter_code
_entity_poly.pdbx_strand_id
1 'polypeptide(L)'
;MSQNTESREEAIARLSKSASDLEARTTREAQSDAAGQAVAGQAYKVVAQLLGGVFLGIGAGFVFDRFAGTAPWGVIGGVLAGFAVSLWMAWQTAKRLMAQAEAAGVEPRSIPFDDANDEER
;
A
#
# COMPACT_ATOMS: atom_id res chain seq x y z
N MET A 1 -45.24 45.77 8.36
CA MET A 1 -44.48 44.67 7.72
C MET A 1 -43.00 45.05 7.69
N SER A 2 -42.19 44.65 8.67
CA SER A 2 -40.71 44.63 8.54
C SER A 2 -40.04 43.94 9.75
N GLN A 3 -40.07 42.61 9.79
CA GLN A 3 -39.24 41.79 10.70
C GLN A 3 -38.48 40.69 9.93
N ASN A 4 -38.36 40.83 8.60
CA ASN A 4 -37.98 39.72 7.70
C ASN A 4 -36.49 39.75 7.26
N THR A 5 -35.72 40.78 7.63
CA THR A 5 -34.37 40.98 7.06
C THR A 5 -33.26 40.41 7.94
N GLU A 6 -33.26 40.66 9.26
CA GLU A 6 -32.26 40.08 10.18
C GLU A 6 -32.34 38.54 10.25
N SER A 7 -33.52 37.95 10.03
CA SER A 7 -33.72 36.50 10.03
C SER A 7 -33.22 35.81 8.75
N ARG A 8 -33.21 36.51 7.61
CA ARG A 8 -32.79 35.92 6.32
C ARG A 8 -31.28 35.77 6.22
N GLU A 9 -30.54 36.76 6.68
CA GLU A 9 -29.07 36.72 6.68
C GLU A 9 -28.56 35.61 7.60
N GLU A 10 -29.16 35.45 8.78
CA GLU A 10 -28.86 34.32 9.66
C GLU A 10 -29.24 32.98 9.04
N ALA A 11 -30.37 32.89 8.35
CA ALA A 11 -30.77 31.65 7.66
C ALA A 11 -29.78 31.28 6.55
N ILE A 12 -29.30 32.26 5.78
CA ILE A 12 -28.30 32.08 4.73
C ILE A 12 -26.93 31.70 5.35
N ALA A 13 -26.54 32.33 6.46
CA ALA A 13 -25.31 32.01 7.18
C ALA A 13 -25.32 30.58 7.75
N ARG A 14 -26.47 30.14 8.28
CA ARG A 14 -26.64 28.76 8.78
C ARG A 14 -26.62 27.76 7.64
N LEU A 15 -27.26 28.06 6.51
CA LEU A 15 -27.29 27.19 5.34
C LEU A 15 -25.89 27.04 4.71
N SER A 16 -25.17 28.14 4.56
CA SER A 16 -23.78 28.12 4.06
C SER A 16 -22.85 27.36 5.00
N LYS A 17 -23.00 27.54 6.32
CA LYS A 17 -22.25 26.77 7.31
C LYS A 17 -22.56 25.27 7.21
N SER A 18 -23.84 24.88 7.15
CA SER A 18 -24.23 23.48 6.98
C SER A 18 -23.77 22.89 5.64
N ALA A 19 -23.77 23.68 4.55
CA ALA A 19 -23.26 23.26 3.26
C ALA A 19 -21.73 23.04 3.31
N SER A 20 -20.98 23.95 3.94
CA SER A 20 -19.53 23.79 4.12
C SER A 20 -19.17 22.58 5.00
N ASP A 21 -19.95 22.31 6.05
CA ASP A 21 -19.72 21.15 6.92
C ASP A 21 -20.06 19.84 6.20
N LEU A 22 -21.09 19.84 5.36
CA LEU A 22 -21.45 18.68 4.54
C LEU A 22 -20.42 18.42 3.44
N GLU A 23 -19.94 19.46 2.76
CA GLU A 23 -18.87 19.37 1.76
C GLU A 23 -17.55 18.87 2.37
N ALA A 24 -17.20 19.35 3.58
CA ALA A 24 -16.03 18.88 4.30
C ALA A 24 -16.14 17.40 4.67
N ARG A 25 -17.33 16.94 5.09
CA ARG A 25 -17.59 15.52 5.37
C ARG A 25 -17.52 14.66 4.11
N THR A 26 -18.18 15.07 3.03
CA THR A 26 -18.15 14.37 1.74
C THR A 26 -16.73 14.29 1.16
N THR A 27 -15.96 15.37 1.24
CA THR A 27 -14.56 15.38 0.80
C THR A 27 -13.70 14.43 1.64
N ARG A 28 -13.90 14.41 2.96
CA ARG A 28 -13.19 13.49 3.86
C ARG A 28 -13.55 12.04 3.61
N GLU A 29 -14.83 11.75 3.33
CA GLU A 29 -15.31 10.40 2.99
C GLU A 29 -14.74 9.93 1.65
N ALA A 30 -14.79 10.76 0.61
CA ALA A 30 -14.18 10.48 -0.69
C ALA A 30 -12.65 10.28 -0.60
N GLN A 31 -11.97 11.07 0.23
CA GLN A 31 -10.55 10.87 0.51
C GLN A 31 -10.27 9.58 1.27
N SER A 32 -11.13 9.20 2.23
CA SER A 32 -11.02 7.94 2.96
C SER A 32 -11.20 6.73 2.03
N ASP A 33 -12.15 6.81 1.11
CA ASP A 33 -12.42 5.76 0.14
C ASP A 33 -11.28 5.62 -0.89
N ALA A 34 -10.77 6.75 -1.38
CA ALA A 34 -9.58 6.78 -2.25
C ALA A 34 -8.31 6.28 -1.55
N ALA A 35 -8.14 6.60 -0.26
CA ALA A 35 -7.04 6.08 0.54
C ALA A 35 -7.15 4.56 0.75
N GLY A 36 -8.35 4.05 1.05
CA GLY A 36 -8.61 2.61 1.13
C GLY A 36 -8.30 1.88 -0.17
N GLN A 37 -8.69 2.46 -1.30
CA GLN A 37 -8.41 1.90 -2.63
C GLN A 37 -6.93 1.95 -3.00
N ALA A 38 -6.21 3.00 -2.58
CA ALA A 38 -4.76 3.10 -2.77
C ALA A 38 -4.01 2.04 -1.95
N VAL A 39 -4.43 1.79 -0.70
CA VAL A 39 -3.87 0.73 0.16
C VAL A 39 -4.11 -0.65 -0.46
N ALA A 40 -5.34 -0.92 -0.93
CA ALA A 40 -5.67 -2.16 -1.61
C ALA A 40 -4.85 -2.37 -2.89
N GLY A 41 -4.66 -1.31 -3.70
CA GLY A 41 -3.84 -1.35 -4.90
C GLY A 41 -2.37 -1.65 -4.61
N GLN A 42 -1.83 -1.10 -3.52
CA GLN A 42 -0.46 -1.37 -3.09
C GLN A 42 -0.28 -2.80 -2.60
N ALA A 43 -1.24 -3.34 -1.85
CA ALA A 43 -1.24 -4.75 -1.44
C ALA A 43 -1.29 -5.70 -2.64
N TYR A 44 -2.14 -5.40 -3.63
CA TYR A 44 -2.23 -6.20 -4.87
C TYR A 44 -0.92 -6.19 -5.65
N LYS A 45 -0.21 -5.06 -5.67
CA LYS A 45 1.10 -4.95 -6.32
C LYS A 45 2.14 -5.87 -5.67
N VAL A 46 2.14 -5.99 -4.33
CA VAL A 46 3.03 -6.92 -3.62
C VAL A 46 2.71 -8.36 -4.02
N VAL A 47 1.44 -8.75 -4.03
CA VAL A 47 1.02 -10.09 -4.48
C VAL A 47 1.42 -10.35 -5.93
N ALA A 48 1.24 -9.38 -6.82
CA ALA A 48 1.62 -9.48 -8.23
C ALA A 48 3.13 -9.66 -8.42
N GLN A 49 3.95 -9.01 -7.59
CA GLN A 49 5.41 -9.18 -7.62
C GLN A 49 5.82 -10.59 -7.19
N LEU A 50 5.19 -11.13 -6.14
CA LEU A 50 5.45 -12.51 -5.68
C LEU A 50 5.06 -13.53 -6.74
N LEU A 51 3.85 -13.41 -7.27
CA LEU A 51 3.36 -14.32 -8.31
C LEU A 51 4.18 -14.20 -9.59
N GLY A 52 4.55 -12.98 -10.00
CA GLY A 52 5.38 -12.74 -11.17
C GLY A 52 6.74 -13.45 -11.11
N GLY A 53 7.39 -13.43 -9.95
CA GLY A 53 8.66 -14.15 -9.74
C GLY A 53 8.52 -15.67 -9.84
N VAL A 54 7.46 -16.24 -9.25
CA VAL A 54 7.18 -17.69 -9.32
C VAL A 54 6.85 -18.11 -10.76
N PHE A 55 5.95 -17.38 -11.44
CA PHE A 55 5.60 -17.69 -12.83
C PHE A 55 6.80 -17.58 -13.77
N LEU A 56 7.69 -16.60 -13.56
CA LEU A 56 8.93 -16.48 -14.31
C LEU A 56 9.85 -17.70 -14.07
N GLY A 57 10.00 -18.13 -12.81
CA GLY A 57 10.80 -19.30 -12.46
C GLY A 57 10.27 -20.60 -13.06
N ILE A 58 8.95 -20.81 -13.01
CA ILE A 58 8.29 -21.96 -13.63
C ILE A 58 8.44 -21.91 -15.16
N GLY A 59 8.17 -20.76 -15.79
CA GLY A 59 8.25 -20.60 -17.23
C GLY A 59 9.67 -20.83 -17.77
N ALA A 60 10.67 -20.20 -17.14
CA ALA A 60 12.07 -20.36 -17.52
C ALA A 60 12.56 -21.80 -17.29
N GLY A 61 12.21 -22.40 -16.14
CA GLY A 61 12.56 -23.78 -15.83
C GLY A 61 11.91 -24.80 -16.76
N PHE A 62 10.66 -24.57 -17.16
CA PHE A 62 9.94 -25.43 -18.11
C PHE A 62 10.56 -25.38 -19.51
N VAL A 63 10.91 -24.18 -19.98
CA VAL A 63 11.61 -24.02 -21.26
C VAL A 63 12.96 -24.76 -21.20
N PHE A 64 13.73 -24.56 -20.13
CA PHE A 64 15.01 -25.25 -19.95
C PHE A 64 14.84 -26.77 -19.97
N ASP A 65 13.87 -27.30 -19.24
CA ASP A 65 13.56 -28.74 -19.21
C ASP A 65 13.17 -29.29 -20.57
N ARG A 66 12.48 -28.50 -21.39
CA ARG A 66 12.05 -28.93 -22.72
C ARG A 66 13.19 -29.02 -23.73
N PHE A 67 14.23 -28.20 -23.58
CA PHE A 67 15.43 -28.22 -24.41
C PHE A 67 16.47 -29.24 -23.90
N ALA A 68 16.66 -29.33 -22.59
CA ALA A 68 17.65 -30.23 -21.98
C ALA A 68 17.13 -31.66 -21.77
N GLY A 69 15.82 -31.89 -21.88
CA GLY A 69 15.20 -33.19 -21.60
C GLY A 69 15.22 -33.58 -20.12
N THR A 70 15.51 -32.63 -19.23
CA THR A 70 15.71 -32.84 -17.79
C THR A 70 14.44 -32.73 -16.95
N ALA A 71 13.26 -32.68 -17.58
CA ALA A 71 11.99 -32.48 -16.88
C ALA A 71 11.82 -33.47 -15.70
N PRO A 72 11.53 -33.00 -14.46
CA PRO A 72 11.18 -31.63 -14.04
C PRO A 72 12.32 -30.84 -13.33
N TRP A 73 13.59 -31.23 -13.47
CA TRP A 73 14.70 -30.65 -12.68
C TRP A 73 14.93 -29.16 -12.96
N GLY A 74 14.75 -28.72 -14.19
CA GLY A 74 14.82 -27.33 -14.61
C GLY A 74 13.70 -26.48 -14.03
N VAL A 75 12.47 -26.99 -13.95
CA VAL A 75 11.37 -26.32 -13.24
C VAL A 75 11.67 -26.19 -11.76
N ILE A 76 12.16 -27.26 -11.10
CA ILE A 76 12.52 -27.23 -9.68
C ILE A 76 13.62 -26.19 -9.43
N GLY A 77 14.71 -26.25 -10.22
CA GLY A 77 15.80 -25.28 -10.15
C GLY A 77 15.35 -23.86 -10.48
N GLY A 78 14.48 -23.69 -11.48
CA GLY A 78 13.95 -22.40 -11.92
C GLY A 78 13.08 -21.73 -10.86
N VAL A 79 12.23 -22.48 -10.17
CA VAL A 79 11.44 -21.97 -9.03
C VAL A 79 12.34 -21.56 -7.88
N LEU A 80 13.32 -22.39 -7.50
CA LEU A 80 14.27 -22.07 -6.43
C LEU A 80 15.11 -20.84 -6.76
N ALA A 81 15.59 -20.73 -8.00
CA ALA A 81 16.32 -19.57 -8.48
C ALA A 81 15.43 -18.31 -8.49
N GLY A 82 14.19 -18.41 -8.98
CA GLY A 82 13.22 -17.31 -8.95
C GLY A 82 12.92 -16.82 -7.53
N PHE A 83 12.82 -17.74 -6.58
CA PHE A 83 12.69 -17.42 -5.16
C PHE A 83 13.93 -16.72 -4.61
N ALA A 84 15.13 -17.23 -4.89
CA ALA A 84 16.39 -16.62 -4.46
C ALA A 84 16.56 -15.19 -4.99
N VAL A 85 16.21 -14.95 -6.26
CA VAL A 85 16.19 -13.61 -6.86
C VAL A 85 15.20 -12.68 -6.15
N SER A 86 14.02 -13.19 -5.78
CA SER A 86 13.01 -12.42 -5.07
C SER A 86 13.50 -11.98 -3.69
N LEU A 87 14.13 -12.88 -2.93
CA LEU A 87 14.76 -12.56 -1.65
C LEU A 87 15.90 -11.56 -1.80
N TRP A 88 16.72 -11.73 -2.84
CA TRP A 88 17.82 -10.81 -3.13
C TRP A 88 17.31 -9.39 -3.46
N MET A 89 16.22 -9.25 -4.22
CA MET A 89 15.59 -7.96 -4.49
C MET A 89 15.04 -7.29 -3.23
N ALA A 90 14.41 -8.06 -2.33
CA ALA A 90 13.93 -7.54 -1.05
C ALA A 90 15.09 -7.04 -0.19
N TRP A 91 16.16 -7.83 -0.06
CA TRP A 91 17.36 -7.46 0.67
C TRP A 91 18.05 -6.24 0.09
N GLN A 92 18.15 -6.16 -1.24
CA GLN A 92 18.72 -5.01 -1.94
C GLN A 92 17.90 -3.74 -1.71
N THR A 93 16.57 -3.86 -1.64
CA THR A 93 15.68 -2.73 -1.35
C THR A 93 15.88 -2.26 0.09
N ALA A 94 15.95 -3.18 1.06
CA ALA A 94 16.24 -2.86 2.46
C ALA A 94 17.61 -2.15 2.60
N LYS A 95 18.65 -2.68 1.96
CA LYS A 95 19.98 -2.05 1.92
C LYS A 95 19.95 -0.64 1.36
N ARG A 96 19.21 -0.42 0.27
CA ARG A 96 19.04 0.92 -0.33
C ARG A 96 18.33 1.90 0.57
N LEU A 97 17.35 1.44 1.35
CA LEU A 97 16.66 2.28 2.33
C LEU A 97 17.57 2.64 3.50
N MET A 98 18.34 1.68 4.01
CA MET A 98 19.33 1.91 5.07
C MET A 98 20.42 2.89 4.63
N ALA A 99 20.95 2.72 3.41
CA ALA A 99 21.94 3.64 2.84
C ALA A 99 21.40 5.07 2.66
N GLN A 100 20.10 5.22 2.33
CA GLN A 100 19.46 6.53 2.25
C GLN A 100 19.23 7.14 3.63
N ALA A 101 18.87 6.35 4.64
CA ALA A 101 18.71 6.82 6.01
C ALA A 101 20.04 7.29 6.63
N GLU A 102 21.13 6.55 6.38
CA GLU A 102 22.49 6.90 6.78
C GLU A 102 22.94 8.20 6.08
N ALA A 103 22.77 8.29 4.76
CA ALA A 103 23.10 9.50 4.00
C ALA A 103 22.26 10.73 4.39
N ALA A 104 21.02 10.52 4.84
CA ALA A 104 20.15 11.59 5.34
C ALA A 104 20.39 11.93 6.82
N GLY A 105 21.23 11.19 7.54
CA GLY A 105 21.50 11.39 8.96
C GLY A 105 20.29 11.18 9.88
N VAL A 106 19.28 10.44 9.41
CA VAL A 106 18.04 10.19 10.16
C VAL A 106 18.18 8.86 10.87
N GLU A 107 18.38 8.89 12.20
CA GLU A 107 18.30 7.68 13.01
C GLU A 107 16.93 7.02 12.82
N PRO A 108 16.87 5.68 12.62
CA PRO A 108 15.61 4.97 12.51
C PRO A 108 14.85 5.11 13.84
N ARG A 109 13.86 6.01 13.88
CA ARG A 109 12.94 6.11 15.01
C ARG A 109 12.16 4.79 15.05
N SER A 110 12.48 3.94 16.03
CA SER A 110 11.74 2.73 16.32
C SER A 110 10.27 3.11 16.54
N ILE A 111 9.39 2.50 15.75
CA ILE A 111 7.95 2.63 15.92
C ILE A 111 7.64 2.06 17.31
N PRO A 112 7.05 2.83 18.25
CA PRO A 112 6.48 2.25 19.45
C PRO A 112 5.37 1.32 18.96
N PHE A 113 5.55 0.02 19.13
CA PHE A 113 4.42 -0.89 19.09
C PHE A 113 3.62 -0.55 20.34
N ASP A 114 2.55 0.23 20.16
CA ASP A 114 1.59 0.48 21.22
C ASP A 114 0.94 -0.88 21.51
N ASP A 115 1.16 -1.40 22.72
CA ASP A 115 0.55 -2.64 23.22
C ASP A 115 -0.96 -2.41 23.33
N ALA A 116 -1.65 -2.47 22.20
CA ALA A 116 -3.11 -2.49 22.11
C ALA A 116 -3.62 -3.86 22.58
N ASN A 117 -3.42 -4.19 23.86
CA ASN A 117 -4.14 -5.30 24.49
C ASN A 117 -4.32 -5.23 26.02
N ASP A 118 -4.03 -4.12 26.69
CA ASP A 118 -4.23 -4.00 28.14
C ASP A 118 -5.28 -2.92 28.50
N GLU A 119 -6.52 -3.03 27.98
CA GLU A 119 -7.64 -2.21 28.47
C GLU A 119 -9.02 -2.83 28.13
N GLU A 120 -9.30 -4.05 28.60
CA GLU A 120 -10.68 -4.43 28.95
C GLU A 120 -10.68 -4.96 30.38
N ARG A 121 -11.10 -4.08 31.30
CA ARG A 121 -11.41 -4.37 32.69
C ARG A 121 -12.91 -4.30 32.90
#